data_AF-A0A433JB56-F1
#
_entry.id   AF-A0A433JB56-F1
#
_cell.length_a   1.000
_cell.length_b   1.000
_cell.length_c   1.000
_cell.angle_alpha   90.00
_cell.angle_beta   90.00
_cell.angle_gamma   90.00
#
_symmetry.space_group_name_H-M   'P 1'
#
loop_
_entity.id
_entity.type
_entity.pdbx_description
1 polymer ?
#
loop_
_entity_poly.entity_id
_entity_poly.type
_entity_poly.pdbx_seq_one_letter_code
_entity_poly.pdbx_strand_id
1 'polypeptide(L)' 'MDRISLSETILRDEEAVAKPAPSLPEERPIRFGLAKGQIAVADDFDDPLPEDLLKTFYGLEPDEDWPEFLL' A
#
# COMPACT_ATOMS: atom_id res chain seq x y z
N MET A 1 -23.99 -4.43 7.18
CA MET A 1 -23.00 -3.73 6.32
C MET A 1 -22.73 -4.61 5.13
N ASP A 2 -23.51 -4.43 4.06
CA ASP A 2 -23.49 -5.28 2.88
C ASP A 2 -22.47 -4.72 1.87
N ARG A 3 -21.44 -5.49 1.57
CA ARG A 3 -20.46 -5.14 0.52
C ARG A 3 -21.02 -5.58 -0.82
N ILE A 4 -21.49 -4.62 -1.62
CA ILE A 4 -21.97 -4.89 -2.97
C ILE A 4 -20.78 -5.28 -3.86
N SER A 5 -20.75 -6.55 -4.27
CA SER A 5 -19.87 -7.07 -5.31
C SER A 5 -20.52 -6.82 -6.67
N LEU A 6 -19.93 -5.94 -7.48
CA LEU A 6 -20.34 -5.75 -8.88
C LEU A 6 -19.75 -6.92 -9.70
N SER A 7 -20.54 -7.97 -9.96
CA SER A 7 -20.20 -8.97 -10.98
C SER A 7 -20.98 -8.67 -12.25
N GLU A 8 -20.25 -8.24 -13.28
CA GLU A 8 -20.75 -8.15 -14.64
C GLU A 8 -21.05 -9.58 -15.16
N THR A 9 -22.32 -9.85 -15.46
CA THR A 9 -22.78 -11.15 -15.97
C THR A 9 -22.58 -11.19 -17.49
N ILE A 10 -21.65 -12.00 -17.97
CA ILE A 10 -21.57 -12.38 -19.38
C ILE A 10 -22.33 -13.69 -19.55
N LEU A 11 -23.52 -13.64 -20.14
CA LEU A 11 -24.28 -14.82 -20.54
C LEU A 11 -23.54 -15.52 -21.69
N ARG A 12 -23.15 -16.79 -21.48
CA ARG A 12 -22.68 -17.69 -22.53
C ARG A 12 -23.39 -19.04 -22.41
N ASP A 13 -23.69 -19.56 -23.59
CA ASP A 13 -24.47 -20.73 -23.97
C ASP A 13 -24.06 -22.04 -23.25
N GLU A 14 -25.02 -22.96 -23.24
CA GLU A 14 -25.18 -24.17 -22.44
C GLU A 14 -24.08 -25.26 -22.64
N GLU A 15 -22.88 -25.08 -22.08
CA GLU A 15 -21.98 -26.21 -21.80
C GLU A 15 -21.50 -26.15 -20.35
N ALA A 16 -21.67 -27.26 -19.61
CA ALA A 16 -21.22 -27.40 -18.23
C ALA A 16 -19.69 -27.42 -18.15
N VAL A 17 -19.08 -26.26 -18.40
CA VAL A 17 -17.67 -26.00 -18.10
C VAL A 17 -17.58 -25.89 -16.59
N ALA A 18 -16.94 -26.88 -15.96
CA ALA A 18 -16.63 -26.85 -14.55
C ALA A 18 -16.04 -25.48 -14.19
N LYS A 19 -16.72 -24.72 -13.34
CA LYS A 19 -16.22 -23.42 -12.86
C LYS A 19 -14.89 -23.68 -12.15
N PRO A 20 -13.77 -23.11 -12.61
CA PRO A 20 -12.53 -23.21 -11.85
C PRO A 20 -12.78 -22.56 -10.48
N ALA A 21 -12.65 -23.34 -9.42
CA ALA A 21 -12.62 -22.78 -8.08
C ALA A 21 -11.39 -21.87 -7.99
N PRO A 22 -11.48 -20.67 -7.40
CA PRO A 22 -10.31 -19.86 -7.14
C PRO A 22 -9.34 -20.69 -6.29
N SER A 23 -8.11 -20.88 -6.78
CA SER A 23 -7.03 -21.38 -5.92
C SER A 23 -6.83 -20.33 -4.83
N LEU A 24 -7.25 -20.66 -3.61
CA LEU A 24 -6.92 -19.83 -2.46
C LEU A 24 -5.38 -19.80 -2.39
N PRO A 25 -4.75 -18.61 -2.33
CA PRO A 25 -3.32 -18.54 -2.15
C PRO A 25 -2.97 -19.30 -0.87
N GLU A 26 -2.00 -20.22 -0.95
CA GLU A 26 -1.47 -20.86 0.25
C GLU A 26 -0.99 -19.76 1.21
N GLU A 27 -1.58 -19.71 2.40
CA GLU A 27 -1.18 -18.79 3.45
C GLU A 27 0.23 -19.17 3.91
N ARG A 28 1.23 -18.55 3.28
CA ARG A 28 2.62 -18.70 3.71
C ARG A 28 2.77 -18.03 5.07
N PRO A 29 3.33 -18.72 6.08
CA PRO A 29 3.53 -18.13 7.39
C PRO A 29 4.49 -16.94 7.28
N ILE A 30 4.07 -15.79 7.81
CA ILE A 30 4.91 -14.58 7.88
C ILE A 30 6.04 -14.86 8.88
N ARG A 31 7.30 -14.76 8.41
CA ARG A 31 8.48 -14.85 9.28
C ARG A 31 8.96 -13.45 9.66
N PHE A 32 8.78 -13.09 10.92
CA PHE A 32 9.30 -11.83 11.48
C PHE A 32 10.80 -11.93 11.81
N GLY A 33 11.47 -10.78 11.92
CA GLY A 33 12.84 -10.71 12.43
C GLY A 33 13.93 -11.18 11.45
N LEU A 34 13.64 -11.27 10.15
CA LEU A 34 14.62 -11.67 9.13
C LEU A 34 15.87 -10.76 9.10
N ALA A 35 15.71 -9.48 9.44
CA ALA A 35 16.78 -8.48 9.46
C ALA A 35 17.20 -8.06 10.89
N LYS A 36 16.97 -8.92 11.89
CA LYS A 36 17.30 -8.60 13.29
C LYS A 36 18.80 -8.29 13.43
N GLY A 37 19.11 -7.12 13.99
CA GLY A 37 20.49 -6.66 14.19
C GLY A 37 21.19 -6.17 12.91
N GLN A 38 20.50 -6.16 11.76
CA GLN A 38 21.03 -5.62 10.51
C GLN A 38 20.53 -4.19 10.22
N ILE A 39 19.56 -3.72 10.99
CA ILE A 39 19.00 -2.37 10.89
C ILE A 39 19.55 -1.55 12.05
N ALA A 40 20.15 -0.41 11.74
CA ALA A 40 20.49 0.63 12.70
C ALA A 40 19.56 1.82 12.44
N VAL A 41 18.96 2.34 13.51
CA VAL A 41 18.18 3.57 13.49
C VAL A 41 19.10 4.67 14.01
N ALA A 42 19.14 5.79 13.31
CA ALA A 42 19.95 6.94 13.73
C ALA A 42 19.36 7.57 15.00
N ASP A 43 20.20 8.17 15.84
CA ASP A 43 19.76 8.78 17.11
C ASP A 43 18.80 9.96 16.90
N ASP A 44 18.85 10.58 15.73
CA ASP A 44 18.04 11.72 15.27
C ASP A 44 16.84 11.29 14.40
N PHE A 45 16.48 10.00 14.35
CA PHE A 45 15.40 9.53 13.47
C PHE A 45 14.05 10.18 13.76
N ASP A 46 13.82 10.58 15.01
CA ASP A 46 12.59 11.25 15.45
C ASP A 46 12.64 12.78 15.22
N ASP A 47 13.78 13.33 14.78
CA ASP A 47 13.89 14.75 14.45
C ASP A 47 13.10 15.06 13.17
N PRO A 48 12.56 16.28 13.04
CA PRO A 48 11.86 16.67 11.83
C PRO A 48 12.80 16.63 10.63
N LEU A 49 12.29 16.13 9.51
CA LEU A 49 13.01 16.20 8.23
C LEU A 49 13.35 17.66 7.89
N PRO A 50 14.50 17.92 7.25
CA PRO A 50 14.81 19.22 6.66
C PRO A 50 13.67 19.72 5.77
N GLU A 51 13.40 21.03 5.80
CA GLU A 51 12.22 21.61 5.17
C GLU A 51 12.15 21.35 3.65
N ASP A 52 13.27 21.48 2.94
CA ASP A 52 13.40 21.23 1.51
C ASP A 52 13.09 19.76 1.15
N LEU A 53 13.59 18.83 1.97
CA LEU A 53 13.33 17.41 1.80
C LEU A 53 11.86 17.08 2.13
N LEU A 54 11.33 17.66 3.20
CA LEU A 54 9.94 17.46 3.63
C LEU A 54 8.96 17.96 2.55
N LYS A 55 9.21 19.14 1.96
CA LYS A 55 8.46 19.68 0.82
C LYS A 55 8.46 18.71 -0.36
N THR A 56 9.61 18.17 -0.70
CA THR A 56 9.75 17.19 -1.80
C THR A 56 8.91 15.92 -1.54
N PHE A 57 8.83 15.45 -0.29
CA PHE A 57 7.97 14.31 0.09
C PHE A 57 6.48 14.58 -0.16
N TYR A 58 6.05 15.84 -0.02
CA TYR A 58 4.67 16.27 -0.29
C TYR A 58 4.45 16.74 -1.74
N GLY A 59 5.48 16.67 -2.59
CA GLY A 59 5.42 17.04 -4.00
C GLY A 59 5.53 18.54 -4.28
N LEU A 60 6.06 19.31 -3.32
CA LEU A 60 6.35 20.74 -3.45
C LEU A 60 7.80 20.96 -3.89
N GLU A 61 8.06 22.07 -4.58
CA GLU A 61 9.42 22.52 -4.83
C GLU A 61 10.09 23.04 -3.52
N PRO A 62 11.43 22.96 -3.37
CA PRO A 62 12.10 23.35 -2.12
C PRO A 62 11.82 24.78 -1.66
N ASP A 63 11.68 25.71 -2.61
CA ASP A 63 11.39 27.13 -2.41
C ASP A 63 9.90 27.47 -2.48
N GLU A 64 9.03 26.50 -2.74
CA GLU A 64 7.57 26.70 -2.75
C GLU A 64 7.04 26.86 -1.32
N ASP A 65 6.09 27.78 -1.12
CA ASP A 65 5.43 27.98 0.16
C ASP A 65 4.54 26.79 0.53
N TRP A 66 4.40 26.53 1.83
CA TRP A 66 3.45 25.52 2.30
C TRP A 66 2.03 25.91 1.90
N PRO A 67 1.26 24.98 1.30
CA PRO A 67 -0.11 25.29 0.95
C PRO A 67 -0.96 25.43 2.22
N GLU A 68 -1.92 26.36 2.20
CA GLU A 68 -2.75 26.69 3.38
C GLU A 68 -3.50 25.49 3.98
N PHE A 69 -3.76 24.43 3.21
CA PHE A 69 -4.46 23.25 3.71
C PHE A 69 -3.59 22.31 4.58
N LEU A 70 -2.27 22.55 4.64
CA LEU A 70 -1.32 21.82 5.49
C LEU A 70 -0.86 22.63 6.72
N LEU A 71 -1.26 23.89 6.83
CA LEU A 71 -0.97 24.80 7.95
C LEU A 71 -2.05 24.70 9.04
#